data_AF-A0A2N3PS04-F1
#
_entry.id   AF-A0A2N3PS04-F1
#
_cell.length_a   1.000
_cell.length_b   1.000
_cell.length_c   1.000
_cell.angle_alpha   90.00
_cell.angle_beta   90.00
_cell.angle_gamma   90.00
#
_symmetry.space_group_name_H-M   'P 1'
#
loop_
_entity.id
_entity.type
_entity.pdbx_description
1 polymer ?
#
loop_
_entity_poly.entity_id
_entity_poly.type
_entity_poly.pdbx_seq_one_letter_code
_entity_poly.pdbx_strand_id
1 'polypeptide(L)'
;MSSDIDLYNKIIEECMAFLFITRDSDLQKDACDKLDSLMRDIMVSKNAAIILEDDNLANLFLGFECVCMALRFELCMWLYLKKSEPEKAWDCLVTAQTAAEAAASALTQTEDSQAA
;
A
#
# COMPACT_ATOMS: atom_id res chain seq x y z
N MET A 1 18.30 -2.45 -4.39
CA MET A 1 17.33 -2.33 -5.49
C MET A 1 16.49 -3.59 -5.67
N SER A 2 16.98 -4.71 -6.23
CA SER A 2 16.16 -5.96 -6.28
C SER A 2 15.75 -6.43 -4.89
N SER A 3 16.69 -6.40 -3.93
CA SER A 3 16.45 -6.82 -2.53
C SER A 3 15.32 -6.07 -1.84
N ASP A 4 15.14 -4.78 -2.15
CA ASP A 4 14.20 -3.91 -1.45
C ASP A 4 12.80 -4.12 -1.99
N ILE A 5 12.66 -4.24 -3.32
CA ILE A 5 11.41 -4.60 -3.99
C ILE A 5 10.94 -5.98 -3.53
N ASP A 6 11.84 -6.97 -3.46
CA ASP A 6 11.53 -8.32 -2.98
C ASP A 6 11.07 -8.30 -1.51
N LEU A 7 11.72 -7.48 -0.67
CA LEU A 7 11.32 -7.28 0.72
C LEU A 7 9.94 -6.64 0.83
N TYR A 8 9.66 -5.60 0.04
CA TYR A 8 8.39 -4.89 0.05
C TYR A 8 7.24 -5.82 -0.38
N ASN A 9 7.43 -6.55 -1.48
CA ASN A 9 6.47 -7.56 -1.94
C ASN A 9 6.17 -8.60 -0.86
N LYS A 10 7.22 -9.14 -0.22
CA LYS A 10 7.05 -10.12 0.85
C LYS A 10 6.21 -9.58 2.02
N ILE A 11 6.50 -8.36 2.49
CA ILE A 11 5.74 -7.75 3.60
C ILE A 11 4.28 -7.51 3.18
N ILE A 12 4.05 -7.05 1.95
CA ILE A 12 2.71 -6.85 1.39
C ILE A 12 1.93 -8.18 1.37
N GLU A 13 2.53 -9.24 0.83
CA GLU A 13 1.92 -10.58 0.76
C GLU A 13 1.56 -11.12 2.16
N GLU A 14 2.45 -10.93 3.14
CA GLU A 14 2.18 -11.32 4.54
C GLU A 14 0.97 -10.57 5.10
N CYS A 15 0.84 -9.26 4.83
CA CYS A 15 -0.28 -8.44 5.30
C CYS A 15 -1.61 -8.82 4.63
N MET A 16 -1.59 -9.21 3.34
CA MET A 16 -2.79 -9.60 2.60
C MET A 16 -3.54 -10.79 3.24
N ALA A 17 -2.84 -11.67 3.96
CA ALA A 17 -3.46 -12.78 4.67
C ALA A 17 -4.50 -12.35 5.74
N PHE A 18 -4.47 -11.08 6.15
CA PHE A 18 -5.33 -10.49 7.18
C PHE A 18 -6.53 -9.69 6.65
N LEU A 19 -6.70 -9.58 5.33
CA LEU A 19 -7.78 -8.82 4.66
C LEU A 19 -9.15 -9.52 4.67
N PHE A 20 -9.47 -10.20 5.76
CA PHE A 20 -10.75 -10.87 5.93
C PHE A 20 -11.37 -10.49 7.26
N ILE A 21 -12.68 -10.22 7.28
CA ILE A 21 -13.41 -9.86 8.49
C ILE A 21 -13.29 -10.91 9.62
N THR A 22 -13.08 -12.18 9.28
CA THR A 22 -13.00 -13.30 10.24
C THR A 22 -11.65 -13.42 10.94
N ARG A 23 -10.63 -12.66 10.51
CA ARG A 23 -9.30 -12.68 11.13
C ARG A 23 -9.31 -12.04 12.51
N ASP A 24 -8.29 -12.32 13.31
CA ASP A 24 -8.15 -11.67 14.61
C ASP A 24 -7.91 -10.15 14.46
N SER A 25 -8.51 -9.37 15.34
CA SER A 25 -8.43 -7.90 15.28
C SER A 25 -7.06 -7.36 15.66
N ASP A 26 -6.33 -8.02 16.57
CA ASP A 26 -5.00 -7.57 16.96
C ASP A 26 -3.98 -7.90 15.86
N LEU A 27 -4.09 -9.08 15.23
CA LEU A 27 -3.29 -9.39 14.04
C LEU A 27 -3.53 -8.42 12.87
N GLN A 28 -4.76 -7.94 12.69
CA GLN A 28 -5.08 -6.91 11.70
C GLN A 28 -4.48 -5.55 12.05
N LYS A 29 -4.42 -5.18 13.34
CA LYS A 29 -3.73 -3.96 13.79
C LYS A 29 -2.21 -4.07 13.60
N ASP A 30 -1.63 -5.22 13.93
CA ASP A 30 -0.21 -5.48 13.69
C ASP A 30 0.13 -5.37 12.20
N ALA A 31 -0.74 -5.88 11.32
CA ALA A 31 -0.59 -5.72 9.88
C ALA A 31 -0.70 -4.25 9.44
N CYS A 32 -1.61 -3.47 10.04
CA CYS A 32 -1.67 -2.02 9.84
C CYS A 32 -0.35 -1.34 10.22
N ASP A 33 0.20 -1.66 11.39
CA ASP A 33 1.46 -1.06 11.87
C ASP A 33 2.66 -1.43 10.99
N LYS A 34 2.68 -2.67 10.48
CA LYS A 34 3.67 -3.13 9.49
C LYS A 34 3.57 -2.34 8.19
N LEU A 35 2.37 -2.14 7.65
CA LEU A 35 2.15 -1.34 6.44
C LEU A 35 2.54 0.13 6.66
N ASP A 36 2.22 0.70 7.81
CA ASP A 36 2.60 2.08 8.16
C ASP A 36 4.13 2.22 8.26
N SER A 37 4.85 1.20 8.73
CA SER A 37 6.31 1.17 8.71
C SER A 37 6.87 1.03 7.31
N LEU A 38 6.33 0.10 6.53
CA LEU A 38 6.75 -0.13 5.14
C LEU A 38 6.56 1.13 4.28
N MET A 39 5.45 1.85 4.44
CA MET A 39 5.22 3.11 3.74
C MET A 39 6.29 4.17 4.04
N ARG A 40 6.78 4.25 5.29
CA ARG A 40 7.88 5.16 5.64
C ARG A 40 9.17 4.79 4.91
N ASP A 41 9.46 3.49 4.82
CA ASP A 41 10.65 2.99 4.11
C ASP A 41 10.54 3.24 2.60
N ILE A 42 9.37 2.96 2.01
CA ILE A 42 9.09 3.24 0.59
C ILE A 42 9.22 4.74 0.30
N MET A 43 8.74 5.61 1.19
CA MET A 43 8.85 7.06 1.01
C MET A 43 10.31 7.52 0.97
N VAL A 44 11.19 6.92 1.78
CA VAL A 44 12.63 7.19 1.72
C VAL A 44 13.21 6.76 0.37
N SER A 45 12.88 5.55 -0.09
CA SER A 45 13.33 5.03 -1.39
C SER A 45 12.81 5.87 -2.56
N LYS A 46 11.55 6.31 -2.52
CA LYS A 46 10.95 7.21 -3.51
C LYS A 46 11.68 8.55 -3.57
N ASN A 47 11.94 9.17 -2.42
CA ASN A 47 12.67 10.44 -2.37
C ASN A 47 14.11 10.29 -2.90
N ALA A 48 14.76 9.16 -2.62
CA ALA A 48 16.07 8.87 -3.20
C ALA A 48 16.00 8.75 -4.74
N ALA A 49 14.98 8.08 -5.28
CA ALA A 49 14.73 7.98 -6.72
C ALA A 49 14.52 9.36 -7.37
N ILE A 50 13.73 10.23 -6.73
CA ILE A 50 13.48 11.61 -7.19
C ILE A 50 14.78 12.42 -7.22
N ILE A 51 15.63 12.30 -6.18
CA ILE A 51 16.92 13.00 -6.13
C ILE A 51 17.87 12.52 -7.24
N LEU A 52 17.76 11.25 -7.63
CA LEU A 52 18.53 10.65 -8.72
C LEU A 52 17.91 10.92 -10.10
N GLU A 53 16.79 11.64 -10.17
CA GLU A 53 16.02 11.90 -11.40
C GLU A 53 15.62 10.59 -12.14
N ASP A 54 15.41 9.51 -11.37
CA ASP A 54 14.92 8.23 -11.87
C ASP A 54 13.39 8.17 -11.72
N ASP A 55 12.70 8.79 -12.68
CA ASP A 55 11.23 8.89 -12.69
C ASP A 55 10.54 7.52 -12.72
N ASN A 56 11.13 6.55 -13.40
CA ASN A 56 10.60 5.18 -13.46
C ASN A 56 10.57 4.55 -12.08
N LEU A 57 11.70 4.66 -11.37
CA LEU A 57 11.82 4.13 -10.04
C LEU A 57 10.96 4.92 -9.02
N ALA A 58 10.87 6.23 -9.17
CA ALA A 58 10.01 7.06 -8.33
C ALA A 58 8.53 6.67 -8.49
N ASN A 59 8.07 6.44 -9.73
CA ASN A 59 6.73 5.97 -10.03
C ASN A 59 6.47 4.55 -9.53
N LEU A 60 7.46 3.65 -9.64
CA LEU A 60 7.37 2.32 -9.06
C LEU A 60 7.16 2.39 -7.54
N PHE A 61 7.96 3.18 -6.83
CA PHE A 61 7.81 3.34 -5.38
C PHE A 61 6.51 4.07 -4.99
N LEU A 62 6.04 5.01 -5.80
CA LEU A 62 4.71 5.58 -5.63
C LEU A 62 3.61 4.51 -5.75
N GLY A 63 3.72 3.60 -6.71
CA GLY A 63 2.83 2.45 -6.85
C GLY A 63 2.81 1.58 -5.57
N PHE A 64 3.97 1.26 -5.02
CA PHE A 64 4.09 0.54 -3.74
C PHE A 64 3.43 1.28 -2.57
N GLU A 65 3.60 2.59 -2.47
CA GLU A 65 2.97 3.42 -1.44
C GLU A 65 1.44 3.37 -1.56
N CYS A 66 0.91 3.50 -2.77
CA CYS A 66 -0.52 3.39 -3.05
C CYS A 66 -1.08 2.00 -2.73
N VAL A 67 -0.36 0.92 -3.05
CA VAL A 67 -0.74 -0.45 -2.65
C VAL A 67 -0.80 -0.58 -1.14
N CYS A 68 0.25 -0.15 -0.42
CA CYS A 68 0.27 -0.22 1.04
C CYS A 68 -0.89 0.56 1.66
N MET A 69 -1.17 1.74 1.13
CA MET A 69 -2.31 2.57 1.54
C MET A 69 -3.64 1.85 1.31
N ALA A 70 -3.84 1.23 0.15
CA ALA A 70 -5.05 0.47 -0.15
C ALA A 70 -5.30 -0.65 0.87
N LEU A 71 -4.30 -1.51 1.10
CA LEU A 71 -4.42 -2.61 2.06
C LEU A 71 -4.61 -2.11 3.50
N ARG A 72 -3.91 -1.03 3.86
CA ARG A 72 -3.99 -0.42 5.18
C ARG A 72 -5.38 0.12 5.50
N PHE A 73 -6.03 0.74 4.52
CA PHE A 73 -7.41 1.24 4.67
C PHE A 73 -8.42 0.10 4.62
N GLU A 74 -8.21 -0.95 3.83
CA GLU A 74 -9.07 -2.12 3.83
C GLU A 74 -9.04 -2.88 5.18
N LEU A 75 -7.86 -3.04 5.78
CA LEU A 75 -7.74 -3.57 7.16
C LEU A 75 -8.50 -2.68 8.17
N CYS A 76 -8.37 -1.37 8.03
CA CYS A 76 -9.10 -0.41 8.85
C CYS A 76 -10.62 -0.56 8.70
N MET A 77 -11.12 -0.73 7.47
CA MET A 77 -12.54 -0.99 7.22
C MET A 77 -13.02 -2.21 8.00
N TRP A 78 -12.30 -3.33 7.93
CA TRP A 78 -12.67 -4.53 8.70
C TRP A 78 -12.66 -4.27 10.22
N LEU A 79 -11.67 -3.56 10.73
CA LEU A 79 -11.58 -3.19 12.15
C LEU A 79 -12.74 -2.29 12.60
N TYR A 80 -13.18 -1.35 11.75
CA TYR A 80 -14.32 -0.48 12.05
C TYR A 80 -15.65 -1.24 11.99
N LEU A 81 -15.83 -2.15 11.03
CA LEU A 81 -17.01 -3.01 10.96
C LEU A 81 -17.16 -3.87 12.23
N LYS A 82 -16.07 -4.44 12.73
CA LYS A 82 -16.07 -5.22 13.99
C LYS A 82 -16.42 -4.38 15.23
N LYS A 83 -16.20 -3.07 15.18
CA LYS A 83 -16.57 -2.12 16.23
C LYS A 83 -17.97 -1.54 16.04
N SER A 84 -18.72 -1.99 15.03
CA SER A 84 -20.02 -1.43 14.66
C SER A 84 -19.95 0.05 14.29
N GLU A 85 -18.87 0.47 13.62
CA GLU A 85 -18.66 1.83 13.09
C GLU A 85 -18.72 1.83 11.55
N PRO A 86 -19.89 1.58 10.93
CA PRO A 86 -20.01 1.34 9.49
C PRO A 86 -19.72 2.57 8.61
N GLU A 87 -19.93 3.78 9.12
CA GLU A 87 -19.63 5.02 8.39
C GLU A 87 -18.12 5.19 8.19
N LYS A 88 -17.33 5.08 9.26
CA LYS A 88 -15.87 5.06 9.15
C LYS A 88 -15.34 3.90 8.30
N ALA A 89 -15.99 2.73 8.38
CA ALA A 89 -15.63 1.61 7.53
C ALA A 89 -15.84 1.94 6.05
N TRP A 90 -16.95 2.60 5.71
CA TRP A 90 -17.23 3.05 4.36
C TRP A 90 -16.19 4.05 3.85
N ASP A 91 -15.83 5.05 4.65
CA ASP A 91 -14.79 6.02 4.28
C ASP A 91 -13.45 5.34 4.02
N CYS A 92 -13.12 4.34 4.83
CA CYS A 92 -11.93 3.51 4.62
C CYS A 92 -12.00 2.71 3.32
N LEU A 93 -13.15 2.12 2.98
CA LEU A 93 -13.32 1.39 1.72
C LEU A 93 -13.11 2.28 0.51
N VAL A 94 -13.74 3.46 0.50
CA VAL A 94 -13.60 4.44 -0.58
C VAL A 94 -12.14 4.83 -0.75
N THR A 95 -11.46 5.14 0.36
CA THR A 95 -10.03 5.49 0.34
C THR A 95 -9.17 4.34 -0.19
N ALA A 96 -9.46 3.09 0.22
CA ALA A 96 -8.73 1.92 -0.24
C ALA A 96 -8.87 1.72 -1.76
N GLN A 97 -10.07 1.88 -2.30
CA GLN A 97 -10.33 1.74 -3.74
C GLN A 97 -9.65 2.84 -4.56
N THR A 98 -9.74 4.10 -4.12
CA THR A 98 -9.03 5.22 -4.75
C THR A 98 -7.52 5.00 -4.75
N ALA A 99 -6.95 4.49 -3.66
CA ALA A 99 -5.52 4.17 -3.59
C ALA A 99 -5.14 3.01 -4.54
N ALA A 100 -5.97 1.99 -4.67
CA ALA A 100 -5.75 0.89 -5.61
C ALA A 100 -5.77 1.35 -7.08
N GLU A 101 -6.70 2.25 -7.44
CA GLU A 101 -6.75 2.88 -8.77
C GLU A 101 -5.50 3.72 -9.06
N ALA A 102 -5.04 4.49 -8.06
CA ALA A 102 -3.81 5.27 -8.17
C ALA A 102 -2.58 4.38 -8.36
N ALA A 103 -2.50 3.24 -7.66
CA ALA A 103 -1.41 2.27 -7.82
C ALA A 103 -1.34 1.72 -9.26
N ALA A 104 -2.49 1.34 -9.83
CA ALA A 104 -2.55 0.85 -11.20
C ALA A 104 -2.11 1.92 -12.22
N SER A 105 -2.52 3.17 -11.99
CA SER A 105 -2.15 4.31 -12.84
C SER A 105 -0.65 4.64 -12.78
N ALA A 106 -0.01 4.50 -11.62
CA ALA A 106 1.43 4.70 -11.47
C ALA A 106 2.24 3.64 -12.24
N LEU A 107 1.75 2.39 -12.27
CA LEU A 107 2.38 1.31 -13.03
C LEU A 107 2.31 1.57 -14.54
N THR A 108 1.16 1.99 -15.06
CA THR A 108 1.00 2.28 -16.50
C THR A 108 1.94 3.40 -16.96
N GLN A 109 2.16 4.42 -16.13
CA GLN A 109 3.08 5.51 -16.45
C GLN A 109 4.55 5.05 -16.51
N THR A 110 4.89 3.96 -15.81
CA THR A 110 6.23 3.37 -15.83
C THR A 110 6.48 2.54 -17.09
N GLU A 111 5.43 1.98 -17.69
CA GLU A 111 5.53 1.24 -18.97
C GLU A 111 5.66 2.20 -20.15
N ASP A 112 4.90 3.30 -20.14
CA ASP A 112 4.93 4.32 -21.20
C ASP A 112 6.29 5.04 -21.30
N SER A 113 6.96 5.25 -20.17
CA SER A 113 8.31 5.86 -20.12
C SER A 113 9.44 4.92 -20.54
N GLN A 114 9.23 3.60 -20.55
CA GLN A 114 10.19 2.63 -21.10
C GLN A 114 10.09 2.47 -22.63
N ALA A 115 9.00 2.92 -23.24
CA ALA A 115 8.74 2.81 -24.68
C ALA A 115 9.18 4.04 -25.50
N ALA A 116 9.65 5.11 -24.85
CA ALA A 116 10.10 6.37 -25.44
C ALA A 116 11.62 6.50 -25.48
#